data_AF-A0A3B8MGC3-F1
#
_entry.id   AF-A0A3B8MGC3-F1
#
_cell.length_a   1.000
_cell.length_b   1.000
_cell.length_c   1.000
_cell.angle_alpha   90.00
_cell.angle_beta   90.00
_cell.angle_gamma   90.00
#
_symmetry.space_group_name_H-M   'P 1'
#
loop_
_entity.id
_entity.type
_entity.pdbx_description
1 polymer ?
#
loop_
_entity_poly.entity_id
_entity_poly.type
_entity_poly.pdbx_seq_one_letter_code
_entity_poly.pdbx_strand_id
1 'polypeptide(L)' 'MLAVGGDHKNLGGGLIELRLDFGPGYRVYCTRVGEITVVLLIGVNKSSQRLDVDRARRYLSDYMERT' A
#
# COMPACT_ATOMS: atom_id res chain seq x y z
N MET A 1 -6.55 13.51 -0.59
CA MET A 1 -6.91 12.14 -0.16
C MET A 1 -7.09 11.30 -1.41
N LEU A 2 -6.36 10.18 -1.56
CA LEU A 2 -6.60 9.24 -2.65
C LEU A 2 -8.02 8.69 -2.49
N ALA A 3 -8.93 9.04 -3.40
CA ALA A 3 -10.20 8.35 -3.50
C ALA A 3 -9.94 7.05 -4.26
N VAL A 4 -9.98 5.93 -3.55
CA VAL A 4 -9.84 4.61 -4.18
C VAL A 4 -11.19 3.91 -4.16
N GLY A 5 -11.70 3.57 -5.34
CA GLY A 5 -12.91 2.76 -5.45
C GLY A 5 -12.62 1.30 -5.11
N GLY A 6 -13.52 0.64 -4.38
CA GLY A 6 -13.40 -0.76 -3.97
C GLY A 6 -13.01 -0.98 -2.50
N ASP A 7 -12.77 -2.23 -2.10
CA ASP A 7 -12.38 -2.58 -0.73
C ASP A 7 -10.95 -2.09 -0.45
N HIS A 8 -10.84 -1.20 0.53
CA HIS A 8 -9.57 -0.61 0.93
C HIS A 8 -9.55 -0.28 2.42
N LYS A 9 -8.34 -0.21 2.98
CA LYS A 9 -8.08 0.20 4.35
C LYS A 9 -7.05 1.30 4.41
N ASN A 10 -7.36 2.39 5.11
CA ASN A 10 -6.38 3.41 5.44
C ASN A 10 -5.45 2.89 6.57
N LEU A 11 -4.15 2.95 6.34
CA LEU A 11 -3.11 2.47 7.28
C LEU A 11 -2.40 3.61 8.03
N GLY A 12 -2.83 4.86 7.82
CA GLY A 12 -2.21 6.07 8.34
C GLY A 12 -0.99 6.50 7.51
N GLY A 13 -0.55 7.76 7.71
CA GLY A 13 0.65 8.29 7.03
C GLY A 13 0.53 8.39 5.50
N GLY A 14 -0.70 8.49 4.98
CA GLY A 14 -0.96 8.52 3.54
C GLY A 14 -0.96 7.15 2.86
N LEU A 15 -0.67 6.06 3.59
CA LEU A 15 -0.64 4.70 3.07
C LEU A 15 -2.03 4.07 3.06
N ILE A 16 -2.39 3.46 1.93
CA ILE A 16 -3.65 2.74 1.72
C ILE A 16 -3.34 1.30 1.32
N GLU A 17 -4.04 0.33 1.92
CA GLU A 17 -4.11 -1.06 1.48
C GLU A 17 -5.34 -1.24 0.60
N LEU A 18 -5.17 -1.64 -0.66
CA LEU A 18 -6.25 -2.10 -1.54
C LEU A 18 -6.37 -3.60 -1.46
N ARG A 19 -7.60 -4.08 -1.36
CA ARG A 19 -7.94 -5.49 -1.22
C ARG A 19 -8.64 -5.93 -2.48
N LEU A 20 -7.95 -6.77 -3.25
CA LEU A 20 -8.46 -7.27 -4.51
C LEU A 20 -8.84 -8.73 -4.32
N ASP A 21 -10.13 -9.02 -4.33
CA ASP A 21 -10.67 -10.38 -4.25
C ASP A 21 -10.67 -11.05 -5.63
N PHE A 22 -9.49 -11.08 -6.25
CA PHE A 22 -9.24 -11.75 -7.53
C PHE A 22 -8.23 -12.88 -7.32
N GLY A 23 -8.55 -14.09 -7.79
CA GLY A 23 -7.70 -15.27 -7.64
C GLY A 23 -7.37 -15.59 -6.16
N PRO A 24 -6.10 -15.71 -5.76
CA PRO A 24 -5.71 -16.02 -4.37
C PRO A 24 -5.98 -14.88 -3.36
N GLY A 25 -6.43 -13.71 -3.83
CA GLY A 25 -6.58 -12.50 -3.05
C GLY A 25 -5.26 -11.72 -3.01
N TYR A 26 -5.27 -10.51 -3.57
CA TYR A 26 -4.10 -9.63 -3.61
C TYR A 26 -4.27 -8.44 -2.68
N ARG A 27 -3.13 -7.90 -2.24
CA ARG A 27 -3.03 -6.64 -1.51
C ARG A 27 -2.08 -5.71 -2.25
N VAL A 28 -2.53 -4.49 -2.50
CA VAL A 28 -1.70 -3.45 -3.10
C VAL A 28 -1.56 -2.34 -2.08
N TYR A 29 -0.33 -1.91 -1.79
CA TYR A 29 -0.09 -0.80 -0.89
C TYR A 29 0.27 0.42 -1.71
N CYS A 30 -0.44 1.52 -1.54
CA CYS A 30 -0.21 2.73 -2.32
C CYS A 30 -0.27 4.00 -1.48
N THR A 31 0.38 5.04 -1.99
CA THR A 31 0.34 6.39 -1.42
C THR A 31 0.25 7.44 -2.53
N ARG A 32 -0.13 8.66 -2.16
CA ARG A 32 -0.07 9.84 -3.03
C ARG A 32 1.01 10.77 -2.52
N VAL A 33 1.96 11.11 -3.39
CA VAL A 33 2.99 12.11 -3.10
C VAL A 33 2.89 13.20 -4.17
N GLY A 34 2.28 14.34 -3.79
CA GLY A 34 1.91 15.39 -4.75
C GLY A 34 1.03 14.84 -5.87
N GLU A 35 1.51 14.94 -7.10
CA GLU A 35 0.82 14.45 -8.31
C GLU A 35 1.15 12.99 -8.68
N ILE A 36 2.01 12.32 -7.91
CA ILE A 36 2.49 10.96 -8.19
C ILE A 36 1.77 9.95 -7.28
N THR A 37 1.29 8.85 -7.87
CA THR A 37 0.82 7.68 -7.12
C THR A 37 1.95 6.67 -7.03
N VAL A 38 2.44 6.40 -5.82
CA VAL A 38 3.46 5.38 -5.59
C VAL A 38 2.75 4.07 -5.26
N VAL A 39 3.04 3.03 -6.04
CA VAL A 39 2.49 1.68 -5.86
C VAL A 39 3.59 0.76 -5.38
N LEU A 40 3.38 0.16 -4.20
CA LEU A 40 4.28 -0.80 -3.59
C LEU A 40 3.68 -2.20 -3.78
N LEU A 41 4.29 -2.97 -4.69
CA LEU A 41 3.94 -4.37 -4.90
C LEU A 41 4.56 -5.22 -3.80
N ILE A 42 3.86 -5.32 -2.66
CA ILE A 42 4.31 -6.10 -1.52
C ILE A 42 3.24 -7.14 -1.19
N GLY A 43 3.63 -8.42 -1.23
CA GLY A 43 2.89 -9.50 -0.57
C GLY A 43 2.14 -10.45 -1.51
N VAL A 44 2.41 -11.74 -1.30
CA VAL A 44 1.66 -12.90 -1.78
C VAL A 44 1.36 -13.71 -0.51
N ASN A 45 0.08 -13.86 -0.14
CA ASN A 45 -0.49 -14.57 1.04
C ASN A 45 -0.96 -13.67 2.23
N LYS A 46 -2.04 -14.09 2.92
CA LYS A 46 -2.69 -13.37 4.04
C LYS A 46 -1.91 -13.40 5.35
N SER A 47 -1.10 -14.44 5.58
CA SER A 47 -0.34 -14.63 6.83
C SER A 47 0.83 -13.63 7.00
N SER A 48 1.26 -12.94 5.94
CA SER A 48 2.33 -11.95 5.97
C SER A 48 1.85 -10.51 6.08
N GLN A 49 0.55 -10.25 6.18
CA GLN A 49 -0.04 -8.90 6.06
C GLN A 49 0.65 -7.86 6.96
N ARG A 50 0.94 -8.20 8.23
CA ARG A 50 1.61 -7.28 9.15
C ARG A 50 3.03 -6.92 8.69
N LEU A 51 3.81 -7.92 8.25
CA LEU A 51 5.16 -7.71 7.73
C LEU A 51 5.13 -6.88 6.43
N ASP A 52 4.11 -7.10 5.60
CA ASP A 52 3.96 -6.37 4.34
C ASP A 52 3.59 -4.90 4.57
N VAL A 53 2.74 -4.59 5.57
CA VAL A 53 2.47 -3.21 6.01
C VAL A 53 3.73 -2.52 6.51
N ASP A 54 4.52 -3.20 7.34
CA ASP A 54 5.75 -2.61 7.88
C ASP A 54 6.79 -2.37 6.78
N ARG A 55 6.91 -3.30 5.82
CA ARG A 55 7.75 -3.12 4.64
C ARG A 55 7.25 -1.97 3.76
N ALA A 56 5.93 -1.83 3.58
CA ALA A 56 5.34 -0.73 2.83
C ALA A 56 5.66 0.63 3.45
N ARG A 57 5.56 0.75 4.77
CA ARG A 57 5.96 1.97 5.50
C ARG A 57 7.44 2.29 5.31
N ARG A 58 8.31 1.28 5.37
CA ARG A 58 9.74 1.47 5.16
C ARG A 58 10.06 1.96 3.76
N TYR A 59 9.45 1.38 2.73
CA TYR A 59 9.66 1.82 1.35
C TYR A 59 9.10 3.21 1.09
N LEU A 60 7.98 3.56 1.72
CA LEU A 60 7.47 4.92 1.67
C LEU A 60 8.42 5.93 2.31
N SER A 61 8.98 5.62 3.48
CA SER A 61 9.99 6.49 4.13
C SER A 61 11.20 6.69 3.24
N ASP A 62 11.78 5.60 2.72
CA ASP A 62 12.95 5.66 1.83
C ASP A 62 12.67 6.46 0.55
N TYR A 63 11.46 6.36 -0.02
CA TYR A 63 11.05 7.19 -1.15
C TYR A 63 11.05 8.67 -0.78
N MET A 64 10.39 9.06 0.32
CA MET A 64 10.30 10.45 0.78
C MET A 64 11.65 11.06 1.16
N GLU A 65 12.61 10.25 1.62
CA GLU A 65 13.96 10.72 1.94
C GLU A 65 14.79 11.03 0.68
N ARG A 66 14.43 10.46 -0.47
CA ARG A 66 15.17 10.58 -1.73
C ARG A 66 14.55 11.58 -2.71
N THR A 67 13.39 12.14 -2.39
CA THR A 67 12.61 13.05 -3.26
C THR A 67 12.14 14.27 -2.47
#